data_AF-A0A2D8N0M0-F1
#
_entry.id   AF-A0A2D8N0M0-F1
#
_cell.length_a   1.000
_cell.length_b   1.000
_cell.length_c   1.000
_cell.angle_alpha   90.00
_cell.angle_beta   90.00
_cell.angle_gamma   90.00
#
_symmetry.space_group_name_H-M   'P 1'
#
loop_
_entity.id
_entity.type
_entity.pdbx_description
1 polymer ?
#
loop_
_entity_poly.entity_id
_entity_poly.type
_entity_poly.pdbx_seq_one_letter_code
_entity_poly.pdbx_strand_id
1 'polypeptide(L)'
;MKQNHPPASAGDVGLELSVVIPVLDEGETVRKVYESLRDTCGGECEIVFVDDGSRDSTRDVLLELLGEDPFLRLIAFHRNHGKSEALGAGFRRARGRLVATLDGDLQDDPAELPRLVAKLDQGYDLVVGWRRRRKDDIFKILASRLFNIFAGLLGGVRLHDMNCGMKVFRRKVLEDLLLTGGFHRFLPLQAYWKGYRVSEQEIEHKPRQHGKSKYTRTKGFRGLLDLFVILFLMRFEGRPGRFFVGLGAVCSVAGFGISAYIAAIRLLEGNIQSKYPLMALGLGLLVFGFQIFTLGLFGELLSYHFRSVRAVEPVVVEYGEDTGDGRAGQEEAEGTGEPGAK
;
A
#
# COMPACT_ATOMS: atom_id res chain seq x y z
N MET A 1 -2.84 16.63 1.46
CA MET A 1 -1.87 17.28 0.57
C MET A 1 -1.78 16.42 -0.66
N LYS A 2 -2.05 17.01 -1.83
CA LYS A 2 -1.89 16.34 -3.13
C LYS A 2 -0.42 15.96 -3.25
N GLN A 3 -0.13 14.70 -3.57
CA GLN A 3 1.22 14.32 -3.95
C GLN A 3 1.51 15.10 -5.25
N ASN A 4 2.43 16.07 -5.22
CA ASN A 4 2.85 16.75 -6.43
C ASN A 4 3.63 15.76 -7.27
N HIS A 5 2.94 15.10 -8.21
CA HIS A 5 3.59 14.46 -9.34
C HIS A 5 4.14 15.56 -10.25
N PRO A 6 5.35 15.40 -10.80
CA PRO A 6 5.88 16.35 -11.77
C PRO A 6 4.89 16.47 -12.96
N PRO A 7 4.66 17.68 -13.49
CA PRO A 7 3.90 17.83 -14.72
C PRO A 7 4.58 17.07 -15.85
N ALA A 8 3.77 16.46 -16.72
CA ALA A 8 4.21 15.74 -17.92
C ALA A 8 5.30 16.54 -18.64
N SER A 9 6.49 15.96 -18.78
CA SER A 9 7.56 16.57 -19.56
C SER A 9 7.18 16.48 -21.04
N ALA A 10 7.66 17.41 -21.85
CA ALA A 10 7.24 17.63 -23.24
C ALA A 10 7.56 16.47 -24.22
N GLY A 11 7.95 15.29 -23.74
CA GLY A 11 8.08 14.03 -24.48
C GLY A 11 6.93 13.02 -24.26
N ASP A 12 5.94 13.33 -23.43
CA ASP A 12 4.85 12.41 -22.98
C ASP A 12 3.68 12.19 -23.99
N VAL A 13 3.85 12.55 -25.27
CA VAL A 13 2.75 12.44 -26.25
C VAL A 13 2.66 11.00 -26.79
N GLY A 14 1.87 10.13 -26.13
CA GLY A 14 1.30 8.94 -26.80
C GLY A 14 1.25 7.62 -26.02
N LEU A 15 1.86 7.50 -24.83
CA LEU A 15 1.85 6.22 -24.10
C LEU A 15 0.49 5.95 -23.43
N GLU A 16 -0.22 4.93 -23.92
CA GLU A 16 -1.52 4.54 -23.39
C GLU A 16 -1.41 3.74 -22.08
N LEU A 17 -0.38 2.89 -21.93
CA LEU A 17 -0.26 1.96 -20.80
C LEU A 17 1.18 1.92 -20.25
N SER A 18 1.30 2.03 -18.92
CA SER A 18 2.50 1.65 -18.16
C SER A 18 2.22 0.45 -17.29
N VAL A 19 3.10 -0.54 -17.29
CA VAL A 19 3.01 -1.73 -16.42
C VAL A 19 4.11 -1.67 -15.37
N VAL A 20 3.72 -1.53 -14.11
CA VAL A 20 4.64 -1.41 -12.97
C VAL A 20 4.77 -2.75 -12.25
N ILE A 21 5.99 -3.25 -12.13
CA ILE A 21 6.28 -4.61 -11.67
C ILE A 21 7.33 -4.58 -10.56
N PRO A 22 6.93 -4.72 -9.28
CA PRO A 22 7.88 -4.85 -8.19
C PRO A 22 8.50 -6.25 -8.19
N VAL A 23 9.83 -6.33 -8.13
CA VAL A 23 10.59 -7.58 -8.14
C VAL A 23 11.55 -7.64 -6.96
N LEU A 24 11.79 -8.86 -6.45
CA LEU A 24 12.74 -9.13 -5.37
C LEU A 24 13.19 -10.60 -5.45
N ASP A 25 14.43 -10.80 -5.86
CA ASP A 25 15.02 -12.12 -6.06
C ASP A 25 14.22 -12.99 -7.06
N GLU A 26 13.98 -12.44 -8.25
CA GLU A 26 13.15 -13.00 -9.34
C GLU A 26 13.98 -13.18 -10.64
N GLY A 27 15.28 -13.46 -10.54
CA GLY A 27 16.18 -13.52 -11.71
C GLY A 27 15.81 -14.59 -12.74
N GLU A 28 15.17 -15.68 -12.31
CA GLU A 28 14.72 -16.78 -13.17
C GLU A 28 13.42 -16.48 -13.95
N THR A 29 12.64 -15.50 -13.49
CA THR A 29 11.27 -15.22 -13.97
C THR A 29 11.18 -13.89 -14.71
N VAL A 30 12.00 -12.90 -14.35
CA VAL A 30 11.88 -11.52 -14.84
C VAL A 30 11.95 -11.39 -16.37
N ARG A 31 12.83 -12.14 -17.04
CA ARG A 31 12.94 -12.13 -18.52
C ARG A 31 11.68 -12.66 -19.20
N LYS A 32 11.08 -13.73 -18.66
CA LYS A 32 9.83 -14.31 -19.18
C LYS A 32 8.64 -13.37 -18.97
N VAL A 33 8.60 -12.65 -17.84
CA VAL A 33 7.57 -11.63 -17.58
C VAL A 33 7.68 -10.51 -18.62
N TYR A 34 8.90 -10.05 -18.87
CA TYR A 34 9.19 -9.03 -19.88
C TYR A 34 8.74 -9.46 -21.28
N GLU A 35 9.17 -10.64 -21.74
CA GLU A 35 8.81 -11.18 -23.07
C GLU A 35 7.29 -11.29 -23.22
N SER A 36 6.61 -11.87 -22.23
CA SER A 36 5.16 -12.04 -22.26
C SER A 36 4.39 -10.70 -22.27
N LEU A 37 4.90 -9.67 -21.59
CA LEU A 37 4.31 -8.33 -21.62
C LEU A 37 4.51 -7.65 -22.96
N ARG A 38 5.71 -7.78 -23.54
CA ARG A 38 6.00 -7.23 -24.88
C ARG A 38 5.10 -7.85 -25.93
N ASP A 39 4.92 -9.17 -25.89
CA ASP A 39 3.98 -9.88 -26.76
C ASP A 39 2.54 -9.39 -26.56
N THR A 40 2.10 -9.22 -25.31
CA THR A 40 0.74 -8.78 -24.98
C THR A 40 0.46 -7.35 -25.46
N CYS A 41 1.44 -6.45 -25.30
CA CYS A 41 1.30 -5.04 -25.65
C CYS A 41 1.63 -4.74 -27.13
N GLY A 42 2.13 -5.72 -27.90
CA GLY A 42 2.64 -5.47 -29.25
C GLY A 42 3.82 -4.48 -29.28
N GLY A 43 4.57 -4.37 -28.17
CA GLY A 43 5.70 -3.44 -28.02
C GLY A 43 5.35 -2.00 -27.60
N GLU A 44 4.07 -1.60 -27.55
CA GLU A 44 3.67 -0.18 -27.39
C GLU A 44 3.39 0.26 -25.94
N CYS A 45 3.82 -0.51 -24.93
CA CYS A 45 3.62 -0.16 -23.51
C CYS A 45 4.94 0.16 -22.79
N GLU A 46 4.90 1.07 -21.83
CA GLU A 46 6.02 1.28 -20.92
C GLU A 46 6.05 0.15 -19.89
N ILE A 47 7.21 -0.48 -19.68
CA ILE A 47 7.39 -1.50 -18.64
C ILE A 47 8.34 -0.92 -17.59
N VAL A 48 7.88 -0.82 -16.35
CA VAL A 48 8.64 -0.25 -15.24
C VAL A 48 8.90 -1.35 -14.21
N PHE A 49 10.10 -1.92 -14.24
CA PHE A 49 10.55 -2.82 -13.19
C PHE A 49 11.06 -2.02 -11.98
N VAL A 50 10.64 -2.44 -10.79
CA VAL A 50 11.12 -1.88 -9.53
C VAL A 50 11.81 -2.96 -8.72
N ASP A 51 13.14 -2.98 -8.77
CA ASP A 51 13.99 -3.89 -8.01
C ASP A 51 14.08 -3.43 -6.55
N ASP A 52 13.41 -4.16 -5.65
CA ASP A 52 13.35 -3.90 -4.20
C ASP A 52 14.62 -4.39 -3.47
N GLY A 53 15.80 -4.18 -4.07
CA GLY A 53 17.10 -4.55 -3.52
C GLY A 53 17.37 -6.06 -3.56
N SER A 54 17.17 -6.67 -4.73
CA SER A 54 17.49 -8.08 -5.00
C SER A 54 18.96 -8.38 -4.76
N ARG A 55 19.24 -9.64 -4.40
CA ARG A 55 20.60 -10.15 -4.12
C ARG A 55 21.04 -11.26 -5.07
N ASP A 56 20.18 -11.64 -6.01
CA ASP A 56 20.44 -12.59 -7.08
C ASP A 56 20.73 -11.87 -8.40
N SER A 57 20.65 -12.60 -9.52
CA SER A 57 20.87 -12.07 -10.86
C SER A 57 19.73 -11.21 -11.42
N THR A 58 18.68 -10.88 -10.63
CA THR A 58 17.53 -10.08 -11.13
C THR A 58 17.97 -8.77 -11.76
N ARG A 59 18.90 -8.07 -11.10
CA ARG A 59 19.37 -6.75 -11.56
C ARG A 59 20.17 -6.87 -12.85
N ASP A 60 21.05 -7.86 -12.94
CA ASP A 60 21.90 -8.08 -14.11
C ASP A 60 21.03 -8.34 -15.36
N VAL A 61 20.04 -9.22 -15.22
CA VAL A 61 19.08 -9.53 -16.30
C VAL A 61 18.29 -8.28 -16.73
N LEU A 62 17.87 -7.44 -15.79
CA LEU A 62 17.14 -6.20 -16.11
C LEU A 62 18.01 -5.15 -16.80
N LEU A 63 19.30 -5.06 -16.45
CA LEU A 63 20.25 -4.17 -17.11
C LEU A 63 20.55 -4.60 -18.55
N GLU A 64 20.62 -5.92 -18.80
CA GLU A 64 20.73 -6.44 -20.17
C GLU A 64 19.51 -6.04 -21.02
N LEU A 65 18.30 -6.25 -20.50
CA LEU A 65 17.05 -5.93 -21.21
C LEU A 65 16.89 -4.43 -21.48
N LEU A 66 17.41 -3.56 -20.61
CA LEU A 66 17.38 -2.10 -20.82
C LEU A 66 18.14 -1.67 -22.07
N GLY A 67 19.20 -2.39 -22.45
CA GLY A 67 19.93 -2.12 -23.68
C GLY A 67 19.15 -2.46 -24.95
N GLU A 68 18.10 -3.29 -24.84
CA GLU A 68 17.35 -3.82 -25.98
C GLU A 68 16.05 -3.05 -26.25
N ASP A 69 15.55 -2.30 -25.27
CA ASP A 69 14.18 -1.77 -25.31
C ASP A 69 14.04 -0.36 -24.71
N PRO A 70 13.73 0.66 -25.54
CA PRO A 70 13.62 2.05 -25.08
C PRO A 70 12.37 2.32 -24.24
N PHE A 71 11.39 1.41 -24.22
CA PHE A 71 10.18 1.53 -23.40
C PHE A 71 10.31 0.79 -22.06
N LEU A 72 11.46 0.16 -21.79
CA LEU A 72 11.78 -0.47 -20.52
C LEU A 72 12.42 0.55 -19.57
N ARG A 73 12.04 0.53 -18.30
CA ARG A 73 12.65 1.34 -17.25
C ARG A 73 12.92 0.50 -16.01
N LEU A 74 14.03 0.81 -15.35
CA LEU A 74 14.44 0.17 -14.11
C LEU A 74 14.57 1.21 -12.99
N ILE A 75 13.91 0.92 -11.88
CA ILE A 75 14.06 1.62 -10.61
C ILE A 75 14.71 0.63 -9.64
N ALA A 76 15.95 0.87 -9.23
CA ALA A 76 16.65 -0.03 -8.34
C ALA A 76 16.83 0.59 -6.95
N PHE A 77 16.39 -0.12 -5.91
CA PHE A 77 16.67 0.24 -4.53
C PHE A 77 18.00 -0.35 -4.06
N HIS A 78 18.70 0.38 -3.19
CA HIS A 78 19.93 -0.13 -2.56
C HIS A 78 19.67 -1.28 -1.57
N ARG A 79 18.46 -1.37 -1.01
CA ARG A 79 18.05 -2.41 -0.07
C ARG A 79 16.55 -2.64 -0.14
N ASN A 80 16.08 -3.71 0.50
CA ASN A 80 14.66 -4.00 0.60
C ASN A 80 13.91 -2.96 1.45
N HIS A 81 12.93 -2.31 0.82
CA HIS A 81 11.98 -1.37 1.41
C HIS A 81 10.54 -1.92 1.40
N GLY A 82 10.29 -2.98 0.64
CA GLY A 82 9.03 -3.71 0.58
C GLY A 82 8.16 -3.28 -0.59
N LYS A 83 7.32 -4.21 -1.04
CA LYS A 83 6.43 -4.09 -2.23
C LYS A 83 5.63 -2.78 -2.32
N SER A 84 5.22 -2.19 -1.20
CA SER A 84 4.38 -0.97 -1.26
C SER A 84 5.20 0.26 -1.63
N GLU A 85 6.43 0.37 -1.11
CA GLU A 85 7.37 1.43 -1.47
C GLU A 85 7.85 1.25 -2.92
N ALA A 86 8.09 0.01 -3.33
CA ALA A 86 8.44 -0.32 -4.73
C ALA A 86 7.32 0.10 -5.70
N LEU A 87 6.06 -0.30 -5.44
CA LEU A 87 4.91 0.16 -6.23
C LEU A 87 4.76 1.68 -6.21
N GLY A 88 4.96 2.32 -5.05
CA GLY A 88 4.92 3.78 -4.93
C GLY A 88 5.95 4.47 -5.81
N ALA A 89 7.19 3.97 -5.84
CA ALA A 89 8.24 4.51 -6.70
C ALA A 89 7.94 4.31 -8.18
N GLY A 90 7.42 3.15 -8.57
CA GLY A 90 7.01 2.87 -9.95
C GLY A 90 5.83 3.72 -10.40
N PHE A 91 4.80 3.90 -9.56
CA PHE A 91 3.62 4.71 -9.90
C PHE A 91 3.96 6.17 -10.14
N ARG A 92 4.86 6.74 -9.33
CA ARG A 92 5.32 8.13 -9.50
C ARG A 92 6.05 8.36 -10.82
N ARG A 93 6.65 7.30 -11.38
CA ARG A 93 7.49 7.39 -12.58
C ARG A 93 6.82 6.90 -13.85
N ALA A 94 5.76 6.11 -13.74
CA ALA A 94 4.96 5.68 -14.87
C ALA A 94 4.49 6.90 -15.70
N ARG A 95 4.56 6.81 -17.04
CA ARG A 95 4.23 7.88 -18.01
C ARG A 95 2.93 7.65 -18.79
N GLY A 96 2.42 6.42 -18.77
CA GLY A 96 1.19 6.01 -19.44
C GLY A 96 -0.11 6.60 -18.85
N ARG A 97 -1.07 6.88 -19.72
CA ARG A 97 -2.43 7.35 -19.35
C ARG A 97 -3.14 6.36 -18.41
N LEU A 98 -2.95 5.08 -18.66
CA LEU A 98 -3.35 3.97 -17.80
C LEU A 98 -2.10 3.39 -17.13
N VAL A 99 -2.25 2.95 -15.89
CA VAL A 99 -1.18 2.28 -15.15
C VAL A 99 -1.69 0.94 -14.69
N ALA A 100 -0.97 -0.13 -15.02
CA ALA A 100 -1.22 -1.47 -14.54
C ALA A 100 -0.17 -1.89 -13.51
N THR A 101 -0.56 -2.80 -12.63
CA THR A 101 0.38 -3.54 -11.78
C THR A 101 0.35 -5.00 -12.11
N LEU A 102 1.50 -5.65 -12.00
CA LEU A 102 1.64 -7.10 -12.11
C LEU A 102 2.71 -7.58 -11.12
N ASP A 103 2.61 -8.82 -10.66
CA ASP A 103 3.63 -9.45 -9.82
C ASP A 103 4.68 -10.15 -10.69
N GLY A 104 5.96 -10.11 -10.28
CA GLY A 104 7.07 -10.67 -11.05
C GLY A 104 7.19 -12.21 -11.05
N ASP A 105 6.23 -12.94 -10.48
CA ASP A 105 6.33 -14.40 -10.23
C ASP A 105 5.57 -15.27 -11.26
N LEU A 106 5.10 -14.68 -12.37
CA LEU A 106 4.35 -15.31 -13.47
C LEU A 106 3.04 -16.00 -13.05
N GLN A 107 2.50 -15.71 -11.86
CA GLN A 107 1.24 -16.31 -11.42
C GLN A 107 0.02 -15.74 -12.14
N ASP A 108 0.04 -14.44 -12.38
CA ASP A 108 -0.99 -13.72 -13.12
C ASP A 108 -0.51 -13.60 -14.58
N ASP A 109 -1.34 -14.03 -15.53
CA ASP A 109 -0.98 -14.05 -16.95
C ASP A 109 -1.04 -12.63 -17.55
N PRO A 110 0.08 -12.08 -18.08
CA PRO A 110 0.06 -10.78 -18.76
C PRO A 110 -1.00 -10.68 -19.86
N ALA A 111 -1.32 -11.78 -20.55
CA ALA A 111 -2.30 -11.81 -21.64
C ALA A 111 -3.72 -11.39 -21.22
N GLU A 112 -4.01 -11.37 -19.91
CA GLU A 112 -5.29 -10.91 -19.36
C GLU A 112 -5.37 -9.38 -19.21
N LEU A 113 -4.24 -8.65 -19.26
CA LEU A 113 -4.20 -7.18 -19.10
C LEU A 113 -5.13 -6.44 -20.08
N PRO A 114 -5.18 -6.76 -21.39
CA PRO A 114 -6.10 -6.10 -22.32
C PRO A 114 -7.56 -6.18 -21.90
N ARG A 115 -7.98 -7.29 -21.26
CA ARG A 115 -9.37 -7.45 -20.77
C ARG A 115 -9.67 -6.54 -19.58
N LEU A 116 -8.69 -6.29 -18.71
CA LEU A 116 -8.83 -5.33 -17.62
C LEU A 116 -8.88 -3.89 -18.14
N VAL A 117 -8.03 -3.58 -19.13
CA VAL A 117 -8.01 -2.27 -19.82
C VAL A 117 -9.36 -2.00 -20.47
N ALA A 118 -9.88 -2.93 -21.28
CA ALA A 118 -11.18 -2.79 -21.93
C ALA A 118 -12.34 -2.61 -20.94
N LYS A 119 -12.22 -3.18 -19.72
CA LYS A 119 -13.24 -2.99 -18.69
C LYS A 119 -13.26 -1.56 -18.14
N LEU A 120 -12.14 -0.84 -18.12
CA LEU A 120 -12.12 0.57 -17.69
C LEU A 120 -13.00 1.45 -18.59
N ASP A 121 -13.18 1.10 -19.86
CA ASP A 121 -14.00 1.85 -20.81
C ASP A 121 -15.50 1.78 -20.51
N GLN A 122 -15.91 0.86 -19.64
CA GLN A 122 -17.28 0.80 -19.09
C GLN A 122 -17.55 1.90 -18.04
N GLY A 123 -16.62 2.85 -17.88
CA GLY A 123 -16.73 3.96 -16.94
C GLY A 123 -16.19 3.66 -15.55
N TYR A 124 -15.33 2.66 -15.41
CA TYR A 124 -14.59 2.40 -14.17
C TYR A 124 -13.26 3.18 -14.15
N ASP A 125 -12.79 3.49 -12.95
CA ASP A 125 -11.52 4.16 -12.71
C ASP A 125 -10.41 3.19 -12.27
N LEU A 126 -10.82 2.05 -11.68
CA LEU A 126 -9.94 0.97 -11.26
C LEU A 126 -10.59 -0.39 -11.52
N VAL A 127 -9.86 -1.29 -12.16
CA VAL A 127 -10.26 -2.69 -12.36
C VAL A 127 -9.23 -3.63 -11.72
N VAL A 128 -9.71 -4.56 -10.90
CA VAL A 128 -8.89 -5.56 -10.20
C VAL A 128 -9.07 -6.93 -10.84
N GLY A 129 -7.99 -7.69 -10.99
CA GLY A 129 -8.08 -9.09 -11.40
C GLY A 129 -8.80 -9.93 -10.35
N TRP A 130 -9.67 -10.83 -10.78
CA TRP A 130 -10.35 -11.80 -9.91
C TRP A 130 -9.96 -13.22 -10.27
N ARG A 131 -9.15 -13.83 -9.38
CA ARG A 131 -8.73 -15.23 -9.48
C ARG A 131 -9.86 -16.15 -9.00
N ARG A 132 -10.75 -16.57 -9.91
CA ARG A 132 -11.93 -17.38 -9.54
C ARG A 132 -11.58 -18.77 -9.02
N ARG A 133 -10.57 -19.42 -9.61
CA ARG A 133 -10.08 -20.75 -9.19
C ARG A 133 -8.70 -20.63 -8.56
N ARG A 134 -8.64 -20.24 -7.29
CA ARG A 134 -7.38 -20.24 -6.52
C ARG A 134 -6.92 -21.68 -6.28
N LYS A 135 -5.68 -21.99 -6.67
CA LYS A 135 -4.97 -23.22 -6.31
C LYS A 135 -4.15 -23.05 -5.02
N ASP A 136 -4.65 -22.21 -4.12
CA ASP A 136 -4.01 -21.89 -2.84
C ASP A 136 -4.50 -22.80 -1.71
N ASP A 137 -3.73 -22.88 -0.62
CA ASP A 137 -4.13 -23.56 0.62
C ASP A 137 -5.49 -23.06 1.14
N ILE A 138 -6.30 -24.00 1.66
CA ILE A 138 -7.66 -23.75 2.20
C ILE A 138 -7.66 -22.61 3.23
N PHE A 139 -6.62 -22.51 4.07
CA PHE A 139 -6.47 -21.44 5.06
C PHE A 139 -6.31 -20.05 4.43
N LYS A 140 -5.58 -19.92 3.30
CA LYS A 140 -5.44 -18.65 2.58
C LYS A 140 -6.77 -18.22 1.97
N ILE A 141 -7.55 -19.18 1.47
CA ILE A 141 -8.89 -18.95 0.93
C ILE A 141 -9.82 -18.44 2.03
N LEU A 142 -9.84 -19.09 3.21
CA LEU A 142 -10.70 -18.70 4.33
C LEU A 142 -10.33 -17.31 4.88
N ALA A 143 -9.04 -17.03 5.09
CA ALA A 143 -8.57 -15.72 5.55
C ALA A 143 -8.94 -14.62 4.55
N SER A 144 -8.78 -14.87 3.25
CA SER A 144 -9.17 -13.94 2.20
C SER A 144 -10.68 -13.71 2.15
N ARG A 145 -11.50 -14.74 2.33
CA ARG A 145 -12.96 -14.61 2.39
C ARG A 145 -13.40 -13.77 3.59
N LEU A 146 -12.86 -14.04 4.77
CA LEU A 146 -13.16 -13.27 5.97
C LEU A 146 -12.77 -11.80 5.80
N PHE A 147 -11.57 -11.56 5.24
CA PHE A 147 -11.09 -10.22 4.94
C PHE A 147 -12.00 -9.49 3.94
N ASN A 148 -12.42 -10.14 2.86
CA ASN A 148 -13.33 -9.54 1.89
C ASN A 148 -14.72 -9.28 2.48
N ILE A 149 -15.22 -10.13 3.38
CA ILE A 149 -16.47 -9.91 4.11
C ILE A 149 -16.34 -8.65 4.99
N PHE A 150 -15.26 -8.53 5.77
CA PHE A 150 -15.04 -7.34 6.60
C PHE A 150 -14.82 -6.08 5.76
N ALA A 151 -14.09 -6.17 4.66
CA ALA A 151 -13.90 -5.05 3.73
C ALA A 151 -15.21 -4.64 3.06
N GLY A 152 -16.10 -5.59 2.74
CA GLY A 152 -17.43 -5.29 2.22
C GLY A 152 -18.36 -4.67 3.25
N LEU A 153 -18.40 -5.21 4.48
CA LEU A 153 -19.24 -4.73 5.57
C LEU A 153 -18.81 -3.34 6.06
N LEU A 154 -17.51 -3.15 6.30
CA LEU A 154 -16.97 -1.92 6.88
C LEU A 154 -16.60 -0.89 5.81
N GLY A 155 -16.22 -1.36 4.63
CA GLY A 155 -15.71 -0.54 3.54
C GLY A 155 -16.70 -0.32 2.40
N GLY A 156 -17.81 -1.03 2.34
CA GLY A 156 -18.82 -0.91 1.26
C GLY A 156 -18.40 -1.52 -0.08
N VAL A 157 -17.17 -2.02 -0.20
CA VAL A 157 -16.62 -2.56 -1.46
C VAL A 157 -16.94 -4.05 -1.59
N ARG A 158 -17.71 -4.40 -2.62
CA ARG A 158 -17.97 -5.80 -2.97
C ARG A 158 -17.01 -6.26 -4.06
N LEU A 159 -15.85 -6.79 -3.65
CA LEU A 159 -14.88 -7.45 -4.53
C LEU A 159 -14.62 -8.87 -4.01
N HIS A 160 -14.50 -9.82 -4.93
CA HIS A 160 -14.17 -11.21 -4.62
C HIS A 160 -12.68 -11.41 -4.36
N ASP A 161 -11.80 -10.60 -4.96
CA ASP A 161 -10.36 -10.69 -4.77
C ASP A 161 -9.66 -9.32 -4.77
N MET A 162 -9.73 -8.62 -3.65
CA MET A 162 -9.06 -7.32 -3.50
C MET A 162 -7.52 -7.40 -3.54
N ASN A 163 -6.95 -8.58 -3.26
CA ASN A 163 -5.51 -8.80 -3.11
C ASN A 163 -4.86 -9.46 -4.34
N CYS A 164 -5.50 -9.44 -5.51
CA CYS A 164 -4.86 -9.84 -6.75
C CYS A 164 -3.72 -8.86 -7.10
N GLY A 165 -2.59 -9.37 -7.58
CA GLY A 165 -1.45 -8.56 -7.99
C GLY A 165 -1.77 -7.72 -9.22
N MET A 166 -2.54 -8.31 -10.15
CA MET A 166 -2.97 -7.64 -11.36
C MET A 166 -4.10 -6.63 -11.14
N LYS A 167 -3.83 -5.35 -11.43
CA LYS A 167 -4.78 -4.23 -11.33
C LYS A 167 -4.50 -3.22 -12.43
N VAL A 168 -5.52 -2.51 -12.91
CA VAL A 168 -5.36 -1.41 -13.88
C VAL A 168 -6.10 -0.18 -13.37
N PHE A 169 -5.41 0.95 -13.40
CA PHE A 169 -5.82 2.24 -12.87
C PHE A 169 -5.87 3.27 -13.99
N ARG A 170 -6.83 4.20 -13.92
CA ARG A 170 -6.65 5.51 -14.54
C ARG A 170 -5.61 6.28 -13.73
N ARG A 171 -4.67 6.97 -14.40
CA ARG A 171 -3.60 7.73 -13.74
C ARG A 171 -4.08 8.60 -12.57
N LYS A 172 -5.19 9.33 -12.76
CA LYS A 172 -5.81 10.21 -11.74
C LYS A 172 -6.07 9.52 -10.39
N VAL A 173 -6.31 8.21 -10.38
CA VAL A 173 -6.60 7.46 -9.15
C VAL A 173 -5.35 7.41 -8.27
N LEU A 174 -4.16 7.27 -8.86
CA LEU A 174 -2.91 7.03 -8.15
C LEU A 174 -2.52 8.20 -7.23
N GLU A 175 -2.85 9.43 -7.61
CA GLU A 175 -2.56 10.66 -6.85
C GLU A 175 -3.20 10.68 -5.46
N ASP A 176 -4.32 9.96 -5.31
CA ASP A 176 -5.12 9.92 -4.08
C ASP A 176 -4.83 8.69 -3.19
N LEU A 177 -3.99 7.76 -3.64
CA LEU A 177 -3.72 6.50 -2.93
C LEU A 177 -2.55 6.62 -1.95
N LEU A 178 -2.69 5.98 -0.79
CA LEU A 178 -1.63 5.78 0.18
C LEU A 178 -0.94 4.44 -0.09
N LEU A 179 0.35 4.52 -0.46
CA LEU A 179 1.16 3.36 -0.86
C LEU A 179 2.22 2.97 0.18
N THR A 180 2.23 3.57 1.36
CA THR A 180 3.24 3.25 2.39
C THR A 180 2.84 2.06 3.25
N GLY A 181 3.81 1.36 3.85
CA GLY A 181 3.57 0.50 5.02
C GLY A 181 2.71 -0.75 4.77
N GLY A 182 2.76 -1.36 3.59
CA GLY A 182 1.98 -2.57 3.30
C GLY A 182 0.55 -2.31 2.83
N PHE A 183 0.19 -1.05 2.51
CA PHE A 183 -1.17 -0.69 2.11
C PHE A 183 -1.51 -0.94 0.63
N HIS A 184 -0.57 -1.45 -0.17
CA HIS A 184 -0.80 -1.85 -1.57
C HIS A 184 -1.95 -2.87 -1.75
N ARG A 185 -2.26 -3.68 -0.74
CA ARG A 185 -3.39 -4.63 -0.77
C ARG A 185 -4.76 -3.95 -0.65
N PHE A 186 -4.80 -2.71 -0.17
CA PHE A 186 -6.03 -1.95 0.09
C PHE A 186 -6.30 -0.89 -0.98
N LEU A 187 -5.53 -0.83 -2.07
CA LEU A 187 -5.72 0.18 -3.12
C LEU A 187 -7.16 0.22 -3.66
N PRO A 188 -7.86 -0.92 -3.90
CA PRO A 188 -9.24 -0.88 -4.34
C PRO A 188 -10.20 -0.29 -3.30
N LEU A 189 -9.98 -0.60 -2.02
CA LEU A 189 -10.76 -0.04 -0.92
C LEU A 189 -10.54 1.46 -0.77
N GLN A 190 -9.28 1.90 -0.85
CA GLN A 190 -8.92 3.32 -0.81
C GLN A 190 -9.55 4.09 -1.97
N ALA A 191 -9.46 3.57 -3.19
CA ALA A 191 -10.06 4.18 -4.37
C ALA A 191 -11.58 4.34 -4.22
N TYR A 192 -12.27 3.29 -3.77
CA TYR A 192 -13.73 3.36 -3.56
C TYR A 192 -14.13 4.41 -2.51
N TRP A 193 -13.41 4.51 -1.39
CA TRP A 193 -13.68 5.52 -0.36
C TRP A 193 -13.41 6.95 -0.81
N LYS A 194 -12.51 7.11 -1.79
CA LYS A 194 -12.27 8.38 -2.47
C LYS A 194 -13.33 8.71 -3.52
N GLY A 195 -14.31 7.84 -3.74
CA GLY A 195 -15.42 8.02 -4.67
C GLY A 195 -15.15 7.53 -6.09
N TYR A 196 -14.05 6.83 -6.33
CA TYR A 196 -13.75 6.23 -7.63
C TYR A 196 -14.61 4.99 -7.91
N ARG A 197 -14.91 4.76 -9.19
CA ARG A 197 -15.65 3.58 -9.62
C ARG A 197 -14.71 2.38 -9.74
N VAL A 198 -14.91 1.39 -8.88
CA VAL A 198 -14.07 0.19 -8.79
C VAL A 198 -14.85 -1.04 -9.26
N SER A 199 -14.22 -1.86 -10.10
CA SER A 199 -14.76 -3.15 -10.53
C SER A 199 -13.68 -4.24 -10.47
N GLU A 200 -14.08 -5.48 -10.63
CA GLU A 200 -13.17 -6.61 -10.86
C GLU A 200 -13.41 -7.26 -12.24
N GLN A 201 -12.43 -7.98 -12.75
CA GLN A 201 -12.52 -8.78 -13.97
C GLN A 201 -12.01 -10.20 -13.69
N GLU A 202 -12.78 -11.22 -14.06
CA GLU A 202 -12.33 -12.61 -13.93
C GLU A 202 -11.13 -12.87 -14.84
N ILE A 203 -10.09 -13.49 -14.27
CA ILE A 203 -8.82 -13.80 -14.92
C ILE A 203 -8.41 -15.25 -14.65
N GLU A 204 -7.66 -15.83 -15.57
CA GLU A 204 -7.00 -17.11 -15.33
C GLU A 204 -5.80 -16.93 -14.36
N HIS A 205 -5.61 -17.90 -13.46
CA HIS A 205 -4.51 -17.89 -12.48
C HIS A 205 -3.69 -19.17 -12.60
N LYS A 206 -2.40 -19.01 -12.92
CA LYS A 206 -1.47 -20.13 -13.12
C LYS A 206 -0.83 -20.50 -11.78
N PRO A 207 -0.54 -21.79 -11.54
CA PRO A 207 0.26 -22.18 -10.38
C PRO A 207 1.67 -21.58 -10.50
N ARG A 208 2.27 -21.23 -9.35
CA ARG A 208 3.63 -20.71 -9.32
C ARG A 208 4.59 -21.72 -9.94
N GLN A 209 5.38 -21.30 -10.93
CA GLN A 209 6.35 -22.19 -11.58
C GLN A 209 7.68 -22.28 -10.80
N HIS A 210 8.13 -21.19 -10.18
CA HIS A 210 9.43 -21.10 -9.49
C HIS A 210 9.32 -20.38 -8.14
N GLY A 211 10.14 -20.78 -7.16
CA GLY A 211 10.24 -20.12 -5.84
C GLY A 211 9.31 -20.64 -4.72
N LYS A 212 9.78 -20.60 -3.46
CA LYS A 212 8.99 -20.97 -2.26
C LYS A 212 8.01 -19.86 -1.87
N SER A 213 6.78 -20.23 -1.49
CA SER A 213 5.79 -19.28 -0.95
C SER A 213 6.32 -18.61 0.32
N LYS A 214 6.73 -17.33 0.23
CA LYS A 214 7.14 -16.48 1.37
C LYS A 214 5.94 -16.08 2.27
N TYR A 215 4.75 -16.69 2.12
CA TYR A 215 3.53 -16.38 2.87
C TYR A 215 3.37 -17.26 4.12
N THR A 216 3.59 -16.68 5.30
CA THR A 216 3.52 -17.37 6.60
C THR A 216 2.21 -17.03 7.33
N ARG A 217 1.72 -17.91 8.22
CA ARG A 217 0.49 -17.74 9.04
C ARG A 217 0.41 -16.38 9.76
N THR A 218 1.54 -15.84 10.19
CA THR A 218 1.66 -14.52 10.82
C THR A 218 1.21 -13.36 9.90
N LYS A 219 1.37 -13.49 8.58
CA LYS A 219 0.98 -12.45 7.61
C LYS A 219 -0.54 -12.33 7.44
N GLY A 220 -1.30 -13.42 7.64
CA GLY A 220 -2.76 -13.40 7.57
C GLY A 220 -3.41 -12.58 8.69
N PHE A 221 -3.01 -12.84 9.95
CA PHE A 221 -3.52 -12.08 11.11
C PHE A 221 -3.10 -10.61 11.05
N ARG A 222 -1.86 -10.34 10.62
CA ARG A 222 -1.39 -8.97 10.36
C ARG A 222 -2.30 -8.27 9.35
N GLY A 223 -2.73 -8.94 8.29
CA GLY A 223 -3.63 -8.36 7.29
C GLY A 223 -5.01 -7.96 7.80
N LEU A 224 -5.56 -8.64 8.81
CA LEU A 224 -6.81 -8.23 9.44
C LEU A 224 -6.60 -6.98 10.32
N LEU A 225 -5.50 -6.93 11.08
CA LEU A 225 -5.15 -5.73 11.84
C LEU A 225 -4.87 -4.55 10.91
N ASP A 226 -4.17 -4.78 9.81
CA ASP A 226 -3.91 -3.74 8.80
C ASP A 226 -5.21 -3.24 8.15
N LEU A 227 -6.22 -4.11 7.98
CA LEU A 227 -7.56 -3.71 7.51
C LEU A 227 -8.24 -2.79 8.53
N PHE A 228 -8.19 -3.15 9.82
CA PHE A 228 -8.73 -2.29 10.87
C PHE A 228 -8.02 -0.93 10.88
N VAL A 229 -6.69 -0.92 10.80
CA VAL A 229 -5.88 0.31 10.77
C VAL A 229 -6.21 1.16 9.55
N ILE A 230 -6.29 0.59 8.34
CA ILE A 230 -6.58 1.40 7.15
C ILE A 230 -8.01 1.95 7.19
N LEU A 231 -9.00 1.15 7.60
CA LEU A 231 -10.38 1.62 7.77
C LEU A 231 -10.46 2.75 8.80
N PHE A 232 -9.75 2.60 9.91
CA PHE A 232 -9.62 3.63 10.93
C PHE A 232 -8.99 4.92 10.36
N LEU A 233 -7.85 4.81 9.68
CA LEU A 233 -7.14 5.96 9.10
C LEU A 233 -8.00 6.70 8.06
N MET A 234 -8.70 5.96 7.20
CA MET A 234 -9.59 6.54 6.21
C MET A 234 -10.84 7.15 6.85
N ARG A 235 -11.41 6.52 7.88
CA ARG A 235 -12.66 6.98 8.52
C ARG A 235 -12.47 8.25 9.32
N PHE A 236 -11.30 8.39 9.92
CA PHE A 236 -10.96 9.52 10.77
C PHE A 236 -10.05 10.55 10.06
N GLU A 237 -9.86 10.47 8.73
CA GLU A 237 -9.09 11.42 7.89
C GLU A 237 -7.72 11.82 8.47
N GLY A 238 -7.04 10.87 9.10
CA GLY A 238 -5.77 11.12 9.79
C GLY A 238 -5.89 12.05 11.02
N ARG A 239 -7.08 12.23 11.59
CA ARG A 239 -7.32 12.78 12.93
C ARG A 239 -7.73 11.63 13.87
N PRO A 240 -6.81 10.71 14.19
CA PRO A 240 -7.11 9.53 15.00
C PRO A 240 -7.66 9.90 16.38
N GLY A 241 -7.30 11.08 16.90
CA GLY A 241 -7.79 11.60 18.16
C GLY A 241 -9.31 11.65 18.27
N ARG A 242 -10.04 11.92 17.19
CA ARG A 242 -11.52 12.00 17.23
C ARG A 242 -12.19 10.71 17.70
N PHE A 243 -11.66 9.56 17.30
CA PHE A 243 -12.19 8.27 17.75
C PHE A 243 -11.95 8.05 19.25
N PHE A 244 -10.71 8.25 19.69
CA PHE A 244 -10.31 8.01 21.07
C PHE A 244 -10.93 9.05 22.02
N VAL A 245 -11.02 10.31 21.63
CA VAL A 245 -11.72 11.35 22.38
C VAL A 245 -13.21 10.99 22.53
N GLY A 246 -13.87 10.56 21.46
CA GLY A 246 -15.27 10.13 21.52
C GLY A 246 -15.49 8.91 22.43
N LEU A 247 -14.67 7.87 22.27
CA LEU A 247 -14.75 6.67 23.09
C LEU A 247 -14.45 6.96 24.57
N GLY A 248 -13.40 7.75 24.84
CA GLY A 248 -13.04 8.18 26.18
C GLY A 248 -14.16 8.98 26.84
N ALA A 249 -14.79 9.90 26.11
CA ALA A 249 -15.93 10.67 26.61
C ALA A 249 -17.12 9.78 26.98
N VAL A 250 -17.46 8.78 26.15
CA VAL A 250 -18.54 7.83 26.46
C VAL A 250 -18.22 7.04 27.73
N CYS A 251 -17.01 6.52 27.87
CA CYS A 251 -16.58 5.82 29.08
C CYS A 251 -16.61 6.73 30.31
N SER A 252 -16.14 7.97 30.20
CA SER A 252 -16.14 8.93 31.30
C SER A 252 -17.55 9.36 31.72
N VAL A 253 -18.47 9.57 30.77
CA VAL A 253 -19.88 9.90 31.07
C VAL A 253 -20.58 8.72 31.75
N ALA A 254 -20.36 7.49 31.26
CA ALA A 254 -20.90 6.29 31.88
C ALA A 254 -20.35 6.07 33.29
N GLY A 255 -19.03 6.21 33.46
CA GLY A 255 -18.37 6.12 34.76
C GLY A 255 -18.86 7.19 35.74
N PHE A 256 -18.98 8.43 35.28
CA PHE A 256 -19.53 9.53 36.08
C PHE A 256 -20.97 9.26 36.51
N GLY A 257 -21.83 8.78 35.59
CA GLY A 257 -23.22 8.44 35.91
C GLY A 257 -23.32 7.34 36.97
N ILE A 258 -22.48 6.30 36.87
CA ILE A 258 -22.43 5.22 37.87
C ILE A 258 -21.94 5.75 39.23
N SER A 259 -20.86 6.53 39.24
CA SER A 259 -20.30 7.10 40.47
C SER A 259 -21.26 8.09 41.12
N ALA A 260 -21.95 8.93 40.35
CA ALA A 260 -22.95 9.87 40.84
C ALA A 260 -24.17 9.13 41.42
N TYR A 261 -24.65 8.07 40.76
CA TYR A 261 -25.72 7.21 41.27
C TYR A 261 -25.37 6.60 42.63
N ILE A 262 -24.15 6.08 42.78
CA ILE A 262 -23.70 5.49 44.05
C ILE A 262 -23.53 6.56 45.13
N ALA A 263 -23.01 7.73 44.76
CA ALA A 263 -22.90 8.86 45.68
C ALA A 263 -24.27 9.31 46.20
N ALA A 264 -25.30 9.37 45.34
CA ALA A 264 -26.66 9.68 45.74
C ALA A 264 -27.22 8.67 46.76
N ILE A 265 -27.02 7.37 46.52
CA ILE A 265 -27.45 6.31 47.45
C ILE A 265 -26.71 6.40 48.77
N ARG A 266 -25.40 6.69 48.74
CA ARG A 266 -24.63 6.89 49.97
C ARG A 266 -25.20 8.03 50.82
N LEU A 267 -25.66 9.10 50.18
CA LEU A 267 -26.25 10.27 50.85
C LEU A 267 -27.66 10.00 51.39
N LEU A 268 -28.46 9.20 50.69
CA LEU A 268 -29.86 8.92 51.07
C LEU A 268 -30.00 7.76 52.06
N GLU A 269 -29.30 6.65 51.84
CA GLU A 269 -29.49 5.38 52.56
C GLU A 269 -28.34 5.07 53.53
N GLY A 270 -27.20 5.76 53.41
CA GLY A 270 -26.02 5.58 54.26
C GLY A 270 -25.23 4.28 54.01
N ASN A 271 -25.85 3.19 53.55
CA ASN A 271 -25.17 1.91 53.28
C ASN A 271 -24.90 1.68 51.79
N ILE A 272 -23.67 1.32 51.43
CA ILE A 272 -23.23 1.07 50.05
C ILE A 272 -22.45 -0.25 49.87
N GLN A 273 -22.34 -1.09 50.91
CA GLN A 273 -21.50 -2.30 50.86
C GLN A 273 -21.88 -3.26 49.74
N SER A 274 -23.17 -3.40 49.45
CA SER A 274 -23.66 -4.24 48.35
C SER A 274 -23.33 -3.71 46.94
N LYS A 275 -22.90 -2.44 46.82
CA LYS A 275 -22.65 -1.77 45.54
C LYS A 275 -21.16 -1.53 45.24
N TYR A 276 -20.24 -2.07 46.04
CA TYR A 276 -18.79 -1.92 45.81
C TYR A 276 -18.30 -2.39 44.43
N PRO A 277 -18.78 -3.51 43.85
CA PRO A 277 -18.40 -3.87 42.49
C PRO A 277 -18.81 -2.81 41.45
N LEU A 278 -19.99 -2.21 41.62
CA LEU A 278 -20.49 -1.15 40.74
C LEU A 278 -19.70 0.16 40.93
N MET A 279 -19.27 0.45 42.17
CA MET A 279 -18.38 1.58 42.47
C MET A 279 -17.02 1.42 41.79
N ALA A 280 -16.43 0.23 41.88
CA ALA A 280 -15.18 -0.10 41.22
C ALA A 280 -15.31 0.01 39.69
N LEU A 281 -16.42 -0.44 39.11
CA LEU A 281 -16.70 -0.28 37.69
C LEU A 281 -16.81 1.21 37.29
N GLY A 282 -17.55 2.02 38.04
CA GLY A 282 -17.70 3.45 37.77
C GLY A 282 -16.37 4.19 37.82
N LEU A 283 -15.57 3.95 38.86
CA LEU A 283 -14.23 4.52 39.00
C LEU A 283 -13.28 4.01 37.90
N GLY A 284 -13.34 2.71 37.58
CA GLY A 284 -12.55 2.10 36.51
C GLY A 284 -12.85 2.72 35.14
N LEU A 285 -14.13 2.94 34.82
CA LEU A 285 -14.56 3.59 33.59
C LEU A 285 -14.12 5.06 33.51
N LEU A 286 -14.10 5.78 34.64
CA LEU A 286 -13.57 7.14 34.69
C LEU A 286 -12.06 7.18 34.38
N VAL A 287 -11.27 6.34 35.05
CA VAL A 287 -9.82 6.26 34.83
C VAL A 287 -9.51 5.82 33.41
N PHE A 288 -10.18 4.78 32.93
CA PHE A 288 -9.99 4.25 31.58
C PHE A 288 -10.41 5.26 30.50
N GLY A 289 -11.54 5.95 30.70
CA GLY A 289 -12.01 7.01 29.80
C GLY A 289 -11.02 8.16 29.69
N PHE A 290 -10.45 8.59 30.82
CA PHE A 290 -9.42 9.63 30.86
C PHE A 290 -8.12 9.19 30.16
N GLN A 291 -7.69 7.93 30.34
CA GLN A 291 -6.52 7.37 29.65
C GLN A 291 -6.72 7.32 28.13
N ILE A 292 -7.88 6.86 27.66
CA ILE A 292 -8.19 6.84 26.22
C ILE A 292 -8.24 8.27 25.67
N PHE A 293 -8.87 9.19 26.39
CA PHE A 293 -8.97 10.59 25.97
C PHE A 293 -7.59 11.23 25.79
N THR A 294 -6.71 11.09 26.77
CA THR A 294 -5.34 11.61 26.72
C THR A 294 -4.53 10.98 25.59
N LEU A 295 -4.65 9.65 25.38
CA LEU A 295 -4.02 8.97 24.25
C LEU A 295 -4.53 9.49 22.90
N GLY A 296 -5.82 9.83 22.81
CA GLY A 296 -6.42 10.46 21.64
C GLY A 296 -5.79 11.82 21.30
N LEU A 297 -5.63 12.68 22.31
CA LEU A 297 -4.96 13.97 22.15
C LEU A 297 -3.50 13.81 21.70
N PHE A 298 -2.75 12.87 22.31
CA PHE A 298 -1.40 12.55 21.87
C PHE A 298 -1.36 12.08 20.41
N GLY A 299 -2.28 11.22 20.00
CA GLY A 299 -2.37 10.76 18.62
C GLY A 299 -2.62 11.90 17.62
N GLU A 300 -3.43 12.90 17.99
CA GLU A 300 -3.68 14.07 17.16
C GLU A 300 -2.45 15.00 17.09
N LEU A 301 -1.79 15.25 18.22
CA LEU A 301 -0.53 16.03 18.27
C LEU A 301 0.59 15.38 17.45
N LEU A 302 0.76 14.06 17.58
CA LEU A 302 1.74 13.32 16.79
C LEU A 302 1.40 13.37 15.30
N SER A 303 0.13 13.20 14.93
CA SER A 303 -0.26 13.31 13.52
C SER A 303 0.04 14.70 12.95
N TYR A 304 -0.20 15.74 13.73
CA TYR A 304 0.15 17.11 13.34
C TYR A 304 1.66 17.27 13.14
N HIS A 305 2.47 16.80 14.09
CA HIS A 305 3.93 16.88 14.00
C HIS A 305 4.50 16.06 12.84
N PHE A 306 4.07 14.81 12.64
CA PHE A 306 4.57 13.99 11.53
C PHE A 306 4.16 14.53 10.16
N ARG A 307 3.01 15.21 10.05
CA ARG A 307 2.64 15.92 8.81
C ARG A 307 3.62 17.05 8.50
N SER A 308 4.25 17.67 9.51
CA SER A 308 5.26 18.72 9.29
C SER A 308 6.66 18.21 8.94
N VAL A 309 6.98 16.92 9.18
CA VAL A 309 8.37 16.41 9.12
C VAL A 309 8.63 15.44 7.96
N ARG A 310 7.67 15.15 7.07
CA ARG A 310 7.91 14.18 5.97
C ARG A 310 8.43 14.82 4.68
N ALA A 311 9.72 14.61 4.40
CA ALA A 311 10.27 14.29 3.08
C ALA A 311 11.67 13.67 3.24
N VAL A 312 11.77 12.36 3.46
CA VAL A 312 12.99 11.61 3.13
C VAL A 312 12.57 10.59 2.09
N GLU A 313 12.84 10.93 0.84
CA GLU A 313 12.64 10.01 -0.27
C GLU A 313 13.69 8.90 -0.21
N PRO A 314 13.34 7.65 -0.53
CA PRO A 314 14.34 6.61 -0.70
C PRO A 314 15.33 7.07 -1.79
N VAL A 315 16.62 6.84 -1.58
CA VAL A 315 17.63 7.08 -2.62
C VAL A 315 17.32 6.15 -3.79
N VAL A 316 16.96 6.74 -4.93
CA VAL A 316 16.61 6.01 -6.16
C VAL A 316 17.74 6.18 -7.16
N VAL A 317 18.23 5.08 -7.70
CA VAL A 317 19.07 5.08 -8.90
C VAL A 317 18.18 4.73 -10.08
N GLU A 318 18.06 5.64 -11.03
CA GLU A 318 17.32 5.44 -12.27
C GLU A 318 18.27 5.05 -13.39
N TYR A 319 17.86 4.08 -14.21
CA TYR A 319 18.56 3.70 -15.42
C TYR A 319 17.59 3.89 -16.60
N GLY A 320 18.06 4.55 -17.68
CA GLY A 320 17.29 4.73 -18.92
C GLY A 320 16.69 6.13 -19.16
N GLU A 321 17.24 7.20 -18.58
CA GLU A 321 17.01 8.54 -19.14
C GLU A 321 18.08 8.85 -20.20
N ASP A 322 17.65 9.50 -21.28
CA ASP A 322 18.52 10.16 -22.26
C ASP A 322 19.26 11.29 -21.54
N THR A 323 20.30 10.95 -20.77
CA THR A 323 21.22 11.91 -20.17
C THR A 323 22.10 12.46 -21.29
N GLY A 324 21.54 13.40 -22.03
CA GLY A 324 22.29 14.42 -22.75
C GLY A 324 23.02 15.35 -21.77
N ASP A 325 23.93 14.82 -20.97
CA ASP A 325 25.08 15.55 -20.44
C ASP A 325 26.14 14.53 -20.00
N GLY A 326 27.08 14.26 -20.91
CA GLY A 326 28.27 13.49 -20.61
C GLY A 326 29.21 14.30 -19.73
N ARG A 327 29.00 14.25 -18.41
CA ARG A 327 29.96 14.73 -17.39
C ARG A 327 29.61 14.17 -16.00
N ALA A 328 29.76 12.86 -15.83
CA ALA A 328 29.86 12.26 -14.50
C ALA A 328 30.75 11.02 -14.58
N GLY A 329 32.06 11.24 -14.63
CA GLY A 329 33.02 10.15 -14.72
C GLY A 329 34.45 10.63 -14.82
N GLN A 330 34.87 11.54 -13.93
CA GLN A 330 36.28 11.83 -13.59
C GLN A 330 36.31 12.96 -12.57
N GLU A 331 36.28 12.63 -11.28
CA GLU A 331 36.93 13.38 -10.19
C GLU A 331 36.64 12.63 -8.89
N GLU A 332 37.53 11.67 -8.55
CA GLU A 332 37.93 11.34 -7.18
C GLU A 332 38.91 10.16 -7.23
N ALA A 333 40.11 10.42 -7.75
CA ALA A 333 41.29 9.61 -7.51
C ALA A 333 42.53 10.45 -7.85
N GLU A 334 42.96 11.33 -6.94
CA GLU A 334 44.37 11.68 -6.70
C GLU A 334 44.51 12.84 -5.70
N GLY A 335 45.43 12.72 -4.74
CA GLY A 335 45.96 13.84 -3.95
C GLY A 335 45.77 13.73 -2.43
N THR A 336 46.33 12.71 -1.76
CA THR A 336 47.57 12.83 -0.93
C THR A 336 47.69 14.05 -0.02
N GLY A 337 47.85 13.79 1.30
CA GLY A 337 48.72 14.61 2.15
C GLY A 337 48.11 15.11 3.46
N GLU A 338 48.17 14.29 4.51
CA GLU A 338 48.55 14.82 5.85
C GLU A 338 49.95 15.46 5.74
N PRO A 339 50.26 16.57 6.45
CA PRO A 339 50.45 16.48 7.91
C PRO A 339 50.13 17.75 8.74
N GLY A 340 49.76 17.53 10.00
CA GLY A 340 50.42 18.19 11.15
C GLY A 340 49.87 19.51 11.73
N ALA A 341 49.55 19.44 13.03
CA ALA A 341 49.85 20.40 14.09
C ALA A 341 49.10 21.77 14.15
N LYS A 342 48.12 21.87 15.06
CA LYS A 342 48.31 22.45 16.41
C LYS A 342 47.06 22.25 17.28
#